data_AF-A0A813HZN5-F1
#
_entry.id   AF-A0A813HZN5-F1
#
_cell.length_a   1.000
_cell.length_b   1.000
_cell.length_c   1.000
_cell.angle_alpha   90.00
_cell.angle_beta   90.00
_cell.angle_gamma   90.00
#
_symmetry.space_group_name_H-M   'P 1'
#
loop_
_entity.id
_entity.type
_entity.pdbx_description
1 polymer ?
#
loop_
_entity_poly.entity_id
_entity_poly.type
_entity_poly.pdbx_seq_one_letter_code
_entity_poly.pdbx_strand_id
1 'polypeptide(L)'
;MREECPEEGSPRHIFVAGVVTSSFDPVSKHMLPMLEMHDPVPQYAEDLHASMGRVFATLKKPVWRANFAVAEWRDEEEASSEDDDALLQRLYLKVEYETLRRLPKHPEYLVFTIRSHMDPLLELASMPLACAALEEEIRLLPEALLQYKGIGEPTTKAAVLRFLDKVSAAQLSG
;
A
#
# COMPACT_ATOMS: atom_id res chain seq x y z
N MET A 1 10.90 20.62 -28.59
CA MET A 1 10.28 21.36 -27.47
C MET A 1 11.33 21.35 -26.36
N ARG A 2 11.87 22.52 -25.99
CA ARG A 2 12.99 22.60 -25.03
C ARG A 2 12.43 22.25 -23.65
N GLU A 3 13.01 21.25 -23.01
CA GLU A 3 12.77 20.97 -21.58
C GLU A 3 13.17 22.23 -20.79
N GLU A 4 12.22 22.78 -20.06
CA GLU A 4 12.49 23.89 -19.16
C GLU A 4 13.41 23.39 -18.04
N CYS A 5 14.46 24.17 -17.77
CA CYS A 5 15.39 23.90 -16.69
C CYS A 5 14.63 23.99 -15.35
N PRO A 6 14.65 22.96 -14.48
CA PRO A 6 13.92 22.99 -13.22
C PRO A 6 14.49 24.08 -12.28
N GLU A 7 13.60 24.73 -11.50
CA GLU A 7 13.98 25.80 -10.59
C GLU A 7 15.07 25.38 -9.58
N GLU A 8 16.04 26.28 -9.34
CA GLU A 8 17.11 26.10 -8.36
C GLU A 8 16.53 25.93 -6.93
N GLY A 9 16.77 24.78 -6.30
CA GLY A 9 16.47 24.54 -4.89
C GLY A 9 15.69 23.25 -4.55
N SER A 10 15.24 22.48 -5.54
CA SER A 10 14.50 21.24 -5.28
C SER A 10 15.27 19.99 -5.72
N PRO A 11 16.11 19.38 -4.85
CA PRO A 11 16.51 17.99 -5.08
C PRO A 11 15.28 17.10 -4.86
N ARG A 12 14.53 16.84 -5.95
CA ARG A 12 13.47 15.83 -5.97
C ARG A 12 14.16 14.48 -5.89
N HIS A 13 13.80 13.68 -4.90
CA HIS A 13 14.26 12.31 -4.84
C HIS A 13 13.83 11.61 -6.13
N ILE A 14 14.77 10.98 -6.82
CA ILE A 14 14.57 10.26 -8.08
C ILE A 14 14.89 8.78 -7.89
N PHE A 15 14.27 7.92 -8.69
CA PHE A 15 14.57 6.49 -8.66
C PHE A 15 15.75 6.16 -9.57
N VAL A 16 16.90 5.91 -8.95
CA VAL A 16 18.17 5.66 -9.67
C VAL A 16 18.46 4.18 -9.88
N ALA A 17 17.91 3.30 -9.03
CA ALA A 17 18.14 1.87 -9.09
C ALA A 17 17.12 1.12 -8.23
N GLY A 18 16.83 -0.12 -8.60
CA GLY A 18 16.05 -1.04 -7.78
C GLY A 18 15.92 -2.42 -8.41
N VAL A 19 15.53 -3.39 -7.58
CA VAL A 19 15.10 -4.72 -8.02
C VAL A 19 13.62 -4.82 -7.67
N VAL A 20 12.78 -4.89 -8.68
CA VAL A 20 11.32 -4.91 -8.55
C VAL A 20 10.78 -6.07 -9.36
N THR A 21 9.98 -6.92 -8.74
CA THR A 21 9.50 -8.17 -9.36
C THR A 21 7.98 -8.25 -9.48
N SER A 22 7.23 -7.23 -9.06
CA SER A 22 5.76 -7.30 -9.03
C SER A 22 5.03 -5.97 -9.21
N SER A 23 5.57 -4.84 -8.72
CA SER A 23 4.79 -3.58 -8.64
C SER A 23 4.91 -2.68 -9.87
N PHE A 24 6.08 -2.58 -10.48
CA PHE A 24 6.32 -1.81 -11.71
C PHE A 24 7.58 -2.31 -12.42
N ASP A 25 7.74 -1.98 -13.70
CA ASP A 25 8.98 -2.18 -14.43
C ASP A 25 10.02 -1.11 -14.01
N PRO A 26 11.13 -1.50 -13.33
CA PRO A 26 12.12 -0.53 -12.87
C PRO A 26 12.84 0.21 -13.99
N VAL A 27 12.89 -0.36 -15.21
CA VAL A 27 13.49 0.33 -16.37
C VAL A 27 12.61 1.49 -16.79
N SER A 28 11.30 1.28 -16.88
CA SER A 28 10.33 2.35 -17.19
C SER A 28 10.28 3.48 -16.16
N LYS A 29 10.72 3.23 -14.92
CA LYS A 29 10.70 4.21 -13.82
C LYS A 29 12.07 4.84 -13.53
N HIS A 30 13.11 4.42 -14.24
CA HIS A 30 14.47 4.92 -14.05
C HIS A 30 14.54 6.45 -14.28
N MET A 31 15.20 7.15 -13.34
CA MET A 31 15.35 8.60 -13.29
C MET A 31 14.06 9.42 -13.12
N LEU A 32 12.92 8.76 -12.90
CA LEU A 32 11.69 9.49 -12.61
C LEU A 32 11.70 10.10 -11.21
N PRO A 33 11.21 11.34 -11.05
CA PRO A 33 10.93 11.93 -9.75
C PRO A 33 9.90 11.13 -8.95
N MET A 34 10.01 11.20 -7.62
CA MET A 34 9.04 10.61 -6.70
C MET A 34 7.58 10.99 -6.97
N LEU A 35 7.33 12.17 -7.55
CA LEU A 35 5.97 12.58 -7.93
C LEU A 35 5.44 11.69 -9.06
N GLU A 36 6.14 11.68 -10.20
CA GLU A 36 5.78 10.92 -11.41
C GLU A 36 5.76 9.40 -11.18
N MET A 37 6.62 8.90 -10.29
CA MET A 37 6.56 7.49 -9.90
C MET A 37 5.24 7.10 -9.24
N HIS A 38 4.60 8.04 -8.54
CA HIS A 38 3.39 7.81 -7.74
C HIS A 38 2.12 8.33 -8.40
N ASP A 39 2.17 8.74 -9.68
CA ASP A 39 0.98 9.13 -10.46
C ASP A 39 -0.19 8.12 -10.37
N PRO A 40 0.02 6.79 -10.30
CA PRO A 40 -1.08 5.84 -10.15
C PRO A 40 -1.77 5.86 -8.78
N VAL A 41 -1.15 6.48 -7.76
CA VAL A 41 -1.67 6.51 -6.39
C VAL A 41 -2.62 7.70 -6.24
N PRO A 42 -3.92 7.48 -5.99
CA PRO A 42 -4.88 8.55 -5.83
C PRO A 42 -4.45 9.56 -4.75
N GLN A 43 -4.54 10.85 -5.06
CA GLN A 43 -4.29 11.97 -4.13
C GLN A 43 -2.87 12.05 -3.54
N TYR A 44 -1.90 11.30 -4.10
CA TYR A 44 -0.54 11.32 -3.60
C TYR A 44 0.11 12.71 -3.69
N ALA A 45 -0.10 13.43 -4.79
CA ALA A 45 0.51 14.72 -5.05
C ALA A 45 0.09 15.76 -3.99
N GLU A 46 -1.19 15.75 -3.62
CA GLU A 46 -1.80 16.66 -2.68
C GLU A 46 -1.48 16.31 -1.22
N ASP A 47 -1.62 15.03 -0.87
CA ASP A 47 -1.65 14.61 0.53
C ASP A 47 -0.28 14.14 1.07
N LEU A 48 0.54 13.56 0.20
CA LEU A 48 1.74 12.80 0.63
C LEU A 48 3.05 13.36 0.07
N HIS A 49 3.06 13.92 -1.13
CA HIS A 49 4.32 14.30 -1.80
C HIS A 49 5.19 15.23 -0.96
N ALA A 50 4.60 16.30 -0.41
CA ALA A 50 5.33 17.28 0.39
C ALA A 50 5.80 16.72 1.75
N SER A 51 4.98 15.90 2.41
CA SER A 51 5.31 15.32 3.71
C SER A 51 6.40 14.25 3.58
N MET A 52 6.31 13.38 2.57
CA MET A 52 7.34 12.40 2.25
C MET A 52 8.65 13.06 1.84
N GLY A 53 8.60 14.12 1.03
CA GLY A 53 9.79 14.90 0.67
C GLY A 53 10.54 15.43 1.89
N ARG A 54 9.82 15.93 2.91
CA ARG A 54 10.42 16.37 4.18
C ARG A 54 11.04 15.21 4.96
N VAL A 55 10.37 14.07 5.04
CA VAL A 55 10.93 12.86 5.69
C VAL A 55 12.22 12.45 5.00
N PHE A 56 12.21 12.35 3.67
CA PHE A 56 13.36 11.92 2.88
C PHE A 56 14.56 12.87 3.05
N ALA A 57 14.31 14.19 3.03
CA ALA A 57 15.36 15.19 3.22
C ALA A 57 15.97 15.14 4.64
N THR A 58 15.15 14.89 5.66
CA THR A 58 15.57 15.00 7.07
C THR A 58 15.90 13.65 7.74
N LEU A 59 15.76 12.53 7.02
CA LEU A 59 15.95 11.19 7.58
C LEU A 59 17.37 10.99 8.12
N LYS A 60 17.49 10.75 9.44
CA LYS A 60 18.76 10.45 10.13
C LYS A 60 18.84 9.01 10.64
N LYS A 61 17.72 8.43 11.04
CA LYS A 61 17.62 7.05 11.55
C LYS A 61 16.70 6.26 10.61
N PRO A 62 16.92 4.94 10.46
CA PRO A 62 15.99 4.10 9.73
C PRO A 62 14.57 4.21 10.29
N VAL A 63 13.59 4.22 9.40
CA VAL A 63 12.17 4.16 9.76
C VAL A 63 11.53 3.01 9.01
N TRP A 64 10.38 2.57 9.52
CA TRP A 64 9.56 1.57 8.86
C TRP A 64 8.08 1.94 8.98
N ARG A 65 7.28 1.40 8.08
CA ARG A 65 5.82 1.43 8.17
C ARG A 65 5.22 0.16 7.57
N ALA A 66 3.95 -0.07 7.83
CA ALA A 66 3.17 -1.06 7.12
C ALA A 66 2.25 -0.37 6.11
N ASN A 67 2.07 -1.00 4.96
CA ASN A 67 1.01 -0.70 4.01
C ASN A 67 0.21 -1.98 3.76
N PHE A 68 -1.02 -1.86 3.29
CA PHE A 68 -1.85 -3.02 2.99
C PHE A 68 -2.63 -2.86 1.68
N ALA A 69 -3.02 -4.00 1.12
CA ALA A 69 -4.02 -4.12 0.07
C ALA A 69 -4.74 -5.46 0.23
N VAL A 70 -5.92 -5.59 -0.36
CA VAL A 70 -6.60 -6.87 -0.53
C VAL A 70 -6.46 -7.29 -1.97
N ALA A 71 -6.02 -8.52 -2.19
CA ALA A 71 -5.94 -9.14 -3.50
C ALA A 71 -6.90 -10.31 -3.56
N GLU A 72 -7.57 -10.49 -4.69
CA GLU A 72 -8.33 -11.71 -4.98
C GLU A 72 -7.44 -12.65 -5.79
N TRP A 73 -7.28 -13.88 -5.32
CA TRP A 73 -6.70 -14.95 -6.13
C TRP A 73 -7.82 -15.56 -6.98
N ARG A 74 -7.79 -15.30 -8.28
CA ARG A 74 -8.81 -15.78 -9.23
C ARG A 74 -8.13 -16.47 -10.42
N ASP A 75 -8.61 -17.65 -10.78
CA ASP A 75 -8.34 -18.23 -12.10
C ASP A 75 -9.22 -17.52 -13.14
N GLU A 76 -8.66 -17.14 -14.30
CA GLU A 76 -9.24 -16.22 -15.29
C GLU A 76 -10.70 -16.52 -15.72
N GLU A 77 -11.21 -17.73 -15.48
CA GLU A 77 -12.54 -18.21 -15.88
C GLU A 77 -13.61 -18.20 -14.75
N GLU A 78 -13.27 -17.84 -13.50
CA GLU A 78 -14.26 -17.87 -12.42
C GLU A 78 -15.23 -16.68 -12.44
N ALA A 79 -16.53 -16.97 -12.45
CA ALA A 79 -17.58 -15.98 -12.26
C ALA A 79 -17.49 -15.31 -10.87
N SER A 80 -17.95 -14.06 -10.76
CA SER A 80 -18.15 -13.42 -9.46
C SER A 80 -19.20 -14.19 -8.65
N SER A 81 -18.84 -14.64 -7.46
CA SER A 81 -19.78 -15.22 -6.50
C SER A 81 -20.48 -14.11 -5.72
N GLU A 82 -21.80 -14.21 -5.55
CA GLU A 82 -22.56 -13.38 -4.60
C GLU A 82 -22.53 -13.93 -3.17
N ASP A 83 -21.95 -15.12 -2.97
CA ASP A 83 -21.74 -15.72 -1.65
C ASP A 83 -20.46 -15.17 -0.99
N ASP A 84 -20.65 -14.48 0.14
CA ASP A 84 -19.59 -13.92 0.97
C ASP A 84 -18.53 -14.96 1.34
N ASP A 85 -18.94 -16.18 1.72
CA ASP A 85 -18.00 -17.19 2.20
C ASP A 85 -17.09 -17.68 1.06
N ALA A 86 -17.64 -17.87 -0.14
CA ALA A 86 -16.88 -18.21 -1.33
C ALA A 86 -15.98 -17.05 -1.81
N LEU A 87 -16.43 -15.80 -1.67
CA LEU A 87 -15.61 -14.63 -1.95
C LEU A 87 -14.43 -14.54 -0.97
N LEU A 88 -14.68 -14.57 0.33
CA LEU A 88 -13.65 -14.42 1.38
C LEU A 88 -12.57 -15.50 1.30
N GLN A 89 -12.91 -16.72 0.88
CA GLN A 89 -11.94 -17.81 0.65
C GLN A 89 -10.90 -17.50 -0.43
N ARG A 90 -11.22 -16.59 -1.36
CA ARG A 90 -10.34 -16.18 -2.46
C ARG A 90 -9.59 -14.88 -2.18
N LEU A 91 -9.91 -14.20 -1.08
CA LEU A 91 -9.25 -12.95 -0.70
C LEU A 91 -8.01 -13.21 0.14
N TYR A 92 -6.95 -12.49 -0.19
CA TYR A 92 -5.68 -12.45 0.53
C TYR A 92 -5.43 -11.04 1.03
N LEU A 93 -5.02 -10.93 2.30
CA LEU A 93 -4.47 -9.69 2.81
C LEU A 93 -2.99 -9.63 2.41
N LYS A 94 -2.66 -8.62 1.60
CA LYS A 94 -1.28 -8.27 1.31
C LYS A 94 -0.80 -7.20 2.28
N VAL A 95 0.19 -7.50 3.10
CA VAL A 95 0.87 -6.53 3.98
C VAL A 95 2.28 -6.27 3.48
N GLU A 96 2.61 -5.01 3.26
CA GLU A 96 3.93 -4.56 2.85
C GLU A 96 4.66 -3.95 4.04
N TYR A 97 5.71 -4.64 4.51
CA TYR A 97 6.65 -4.09 5.47
C TYR A 97 7.68 -3.25 4.74
N GLU A 98 7.51 -1.93 4.85
CA GLU A 98 8.29 -0.93 4.15
C GLU A 98 9.37 -0.38 5.08
N THR A 99 10.63 -0.35 4.63
CA THR A 99 11.71 0.31 5.38
C THR A 99 12.38 1.39 4.55
N LEU A 100 12.81 2.45 5.21
CA LEU A 100 13.53 3.56 4.59
C LEU A 100 14.77 3.89 5.43
N ARG A 101 15.94 3.93 4.79
CA ARG A 101 17.21 4.29 5.43
C ARG A 101 18.18 4.93 4.44
N ARG A 102 19.16 5.69 4.96
CA ARG A 102 20.32 6.13 4.16
C ARG A 102 21.38 5.02 4.06
N LEU A 103 22.14 5.00 2.97
CA LEU A 103 23.33 4.13 2.88
C LEU A 103 24.44 4.67 3.80
N PRO A 104 25.09 3.83 4.62
CA PRO A 104 26.10 4.30 5.57
C PRO A 104 27.33 4.98 4.93
N LYS A 105 27.74 4.51 3.73
CA LYS A 105 28.89 5.06 3.00
C LYS A 105 28.51 6.15 1.99
N HIS A 106 27.24 6.22 1.59
CA HIS A 106 26.73 7.12 0.57
C HIS A 106 25.41 7.74 1.04
N PRO A 107 25.46 8.64 2.03
CA PRO A 107 24.26 9.16 2.70
C PRO A 107 23.35 9.98 1.79
N GLU A 108 23.82 10.39 0.61
CA GLU A 108 23.03 11.01 -0.45
C GLU A 108 21.94 10.08 -1.01
N TYR A 109 22.10 8.75 -0.89
CA TYR A 109 21.09 7.78 -1.34
C TYR A 109 20.21 7.28 -0.19
N LEU A 110 18.93 7.14 -0.52
CA LEU A 110 17.93 6.43 0.29
C LEU A 110 17.70 5.04 -0.30
N VAL A 111 17.65 4.05 0.58
CA VAL A 111 17.22 2.69 0.26
C VAL A 111 15.84 2.50 0.84
N PHE A 112 14.88 2.26 -0.04
CA PHE A 112 13.54 1.84 0.29
C PHE A 112 13.42 0.34 0.01
N THR A 113 12.93 -0.43 0.98
CA THR A 113 12.69 -1.87 0.80
C THR A 113 11.24 -2.18 1.08
N ILE A 114 10.66 -3.08 0.30
CA ILE A 114 9.32 -3.58 0.51
C ILE A 114 9.41 -5.08 0.70
N ARG A 115 8.95 -5.59 1.84
CA ARG A 115 8.74 -7.02 2.06
C ARG A 115 7.24 -7.29 2.11
N SER A 116 6.74 -7.95 1.08
CA SER A 116 5.33 -8.33 0.97
C SER A 116 5.08 -9.66 1.67
N HIS A 117 4.03 -9.68 2.50
CA HIS A 117 3.39 -10.85 3.07
C HIS A 117 2.01 -11.00 2.45
N MET A 118 1.61 -12.22 2.12
CA MET A 118 0.33 -12.54 1.48
C MET A 118 -0.25 -13.71 2.26
N ASP A 119 -1.28 -13.43 3.04
CA ASP A 119 -1.94 -14.42 3.89
C ASP A 119 -3.44 -14.45 3.53
N PRO A 120 -4.11 -15.62 3.55
CA PRO A 120 -5.55 -15.68 3.35
C PRO A 120 -6.25 -14.73 4.34
N LEU A 121 -7.19 -13.92 3.86
CA LEU A 121 -7.88 -12.92 4.68
C LEU A 121 -8.55 -13.57 5.90
N LEU A 122 -9.05 -14.79 5.74
CA LEU A 122 -9.71 -15.56 6.78
C LEU A 122 -8.79 -15.95 7.95
N GLU A 123 -7.45 -15.92 7.81
CA GLU A 123 -6.53 -16.19 8.93
C GLU A 123 -6.65 -15.14 10.05
N LEU A 124 -7.14 -13.94 9.71
CA LEU A 124 -7.45 -12.90 10.69
C LEU A 124 -8.55 -13.30 11.69
N ALA A 125 -9.30 -14.39 11.46
CA ALA A 125 -10.30 -14.90 12.40
C ALA A 125 -9.71 -15.19 13.79
N SER A 126 -8.40 -15.43 13.88
CA SER A 126 -7.66 -15.65 15.12
C SER A 126 -7.06 -14.37 15.74
N MET A 127 -7.25 -13.20 15.10
CA MET A 127 -6.58 -11.94 15.44
C MET A 127 -7.56 -10.75 15.61
N PRO A 128 -8.41 -10.72 16.66
CA PRO A 128 -9.45 -9.69 16.82
C PRO A 128 -8.96 -8.24 16.81
N LEU A 129 -7.79 -7.96 17.41
CA LEU A 129 -7.20 -6.61 17.41
C LEU A 129 -6.76 -6.17 16.00
N ALA A 130 -6.29 -7.11 15.17
CA ALA A 130 -5.92 -6.81 13.79
C ALA A 130 -7.16 -6.53 12.94
N CYS A 131 -8.25 -7.27 13.17
CA CYS A 131 -9.54 -7.00 12.53
C CYS A 131 -10.06 -5.59 12.88
N ALA A 132 -10.02 -5.22 14.17
CA ALA A 132 -10.45 -3.90 14.63
C ALA A 132 -9.62 -2.76 14.01
N ALA A 133 -8.30 -2.92 13.89
CA ALA A 133 -7.45 -1.93 13.25
C ALA A 133 -7.73 -1.81 11.74
N LEU A 134 -7.93 -2.94 11.06
CA LEU A 134 -8.17 -2.97 9.62
C LEU A 134 -9.56 -2.44 9.25
N GLU A 135 -10.61 -2.76 10.02
CA GLU A 135 -11.96 -2.26 9.78
C GLU A 135 -12.04 -0.73 9.98
N GLU A 136 -11.36 -0.20 11.01
CA GLU A 136 -11.27 1.24 11.26
C GLU A 136 -10.61 1.95 10.07
N GLU A 137 -9.45 1.46 9.63
CA GLU A 137 -8.72 2.01 8.50
C GLU A 137 -9.56 1.97 7.20
N ILE A 138 -10.22 0.84 6.90
CA ILE A 138 -11.10 0.73 5.71
C ILE A 138 -12.25 1.74 5.75
N ARG A 139 -12.78 2.07 6.94
CA ARG A 139 -13.85 3.07 7.09
C ARG A 139 -13.36 4.51 6.90
N LEU A 140 -12.11 4.78 7.22
CA LEU A 140 -11.50 6.12 7.13
C LEU A 140 -10.97 6.44 5.73
N LEU A 141 -10.55 5.43 4.96
CA LEU A 141 -9.96 5.63 3.65
C LEU A 141 -10.98 6.20 2.62
N PRO A 142 -10.58 7.20 1.83
CA PRO A 142 -11.33 7.67 0.67
C PRO A 142 -11.61 6.54 -0.32
N GLU A 143 -12.75 6.62 -1.01
CA GLU A 143 -13.21 5.58 -1.94
C GLU A 143 -12.19 5.30 -3.05
N ALA A 144 -11.52 6.32 -3.60
CA ALA A 144 -10.48 6.13 -4.61
C ALA A 144 -9.29 5.28 -4.10
N LEU A 145 -8.92 5.44 -2.83
CA LEU A 145 -7.86 4.63 -2.21
C LEU A 145 -8.33 3.22 -1.90
N LEU A 146 -9.61 3.02 -1.56
CA LEU A 146 -10.19 1.69 -1.41
C LEU A 146 -10.20 0.93 -2.73
N GLN A 147 -10.58 1.60 -3.83
CA GLN A 147 -10.48 1.04 -5.19
C GLN A 147 -9.04 0.63 -5.51
N TYR A 148 -8.08 1.53 -5.28
CA TYR A 148 -6.65 1.26 -5.49
C TYR A 148 -6.12 0.10 -4.63
N LYS A 149 -6.66 -0.08 -3.41
CA LYS A 149 -6.28 -1.16 -2.47
C LYS A 149 -7.05 -2.47 -2.69
N GLY A 150 -7.90 -2.58 -3.71
CA GLY A 150 -8.67 -3.80 -4.00
C GLY A 150 -9.87 -4.04 -3.10
N ILE A 151 -10.38 -3.00 -2.41
CA ILE A 151 -11.54 -3.07 -1.49
C ILE A 151 -12.66 -2.11 -1.94
N GLY A 152 -12.54 -1.47 -3.11
CA GLY A 152 -13.50 -0.48 -3.56
C GLY A 152 -14.80 -1.07 -4.13
N GLU A 153 -14.81 -2.33 -4.56
CA GLU A 153 -16.04 -2.97 -5.06
C GLU A 153 -17.04 -3.14 -3.89
N PRO A 154 -18.29 -2.64 -3.99
CA PRO A 154 -19.23 -2.62 -2.87
C PRO A 154 -19.50 -3.96 -2.20
N THR A 155 -19.64 -5.06 -2.96
CA THR A 155 -19.89 -6.38 -2.40
C THR A 155 -18.68 -6.90 -1.62
N THR A 156 -17.48 -6.71 -2.15
CA THR A 156 -16.18 -7.03 -1.54
C THR A 156 -15.97 -6.24 -0.27
N LYS A 157 -16.16 -4.92 -0.33
CA LYS A 157 -16.07 -4.03 0.84
C LYS A 157 -17.02 -4.49 1.94
N ALA A 158 -18.27 -4.79 1.60
CA ALA A 158 -19.27 -5.19 2.56
C ALA A 158 -18.97 -6.56 3.18
N ALA A 159 -18.55 -7.54 2.39
CA ALA A 159 -18.18 -8.88 2.86
C ALA A 159 -16.96 -8.83 3.80
N VAL A 160 -15.91 -8.11 3.40
CA VAL A 160 -14.70 -7.91 4.22
C VAL A 160 -15.08 -7.26 5.55
N LEU A 161 -15.83 -6.15 5.54
CA LEU A 161 -16.20 -5.46 6.77
C LEU A 161 -17.08 -6.33 7.69
N ARG A 162 -18.06 -7.05 7.15
CA ARG A 162 -18.88 -8.00 7.93
C ARG A 162 -18.01 -9.05 8.64
N PHE A 163 -17.02 -9.59 7.94
CA PHE A 163 -16.09 -10.55 8.52
C PHE A 163 -15.25 -9.92 9.65
N LEU A 164 -14.65 -8.76 9.40
CA LEU A 164 -13.82 -8.07 10.40
C LEU A 164 -14.63 -7.69 11.64
N ASP A 165 -15.82 -7.10 11.47
CA ASP A 165 -16.73 -6.69 12.55
C ASP A 165 -17.14 -7.88 13.43
N LYS A 166 -17.43 -9.03 12.79
CA LYS A 166 -17.81 -10.26 13.50
C LYS A 166 -16.68 -10.75 14.40
N VAL A 167 -15.44 -10.71 13.93
CA VAL A 167 -14.26 -11.17 14.67
C VAL A 167 -13.88 -10.18 15.76
N SER A 168 -13.92 -8.87 15.49
CA SER A 168 -13.58 -7.82 16.45
C SER A 168 -14.61 -7.74 17.60
N ALA A 169 -15.91 -7.88 17.31
CA ALA A 169 -16.97 -7.85 18.33
C ALA A 169 -16.92 -9.04 19.32
N ALA A 170 -16.40 -10.19 18.90
CA ALA A 170 -16.24 -11.38 19.76
C ALA A 170 -15.31 -11.12 20.96
N GLN A 171 -14.45 -10.10 20.90
CA GLN A 171 -13.55 -9.70 21.98
C GLN A 171 -14.24 -8.85 23.07
N LEU A 172 -15.32 -8.13 22.75
CA LEU A 172 -16.04 -7.28 23.72
C LEU A 172 -17.01 -8.08 24.63
N SER A 173 -17.13 -9.38 24.37
CA SER A 173 -18.11 -10.27 25.02
C SER A 173 -17.49 -11.25 26.02
N GLY A 174 -16.16 -11.20 26.24
CA GLY A 174 -15.41 -12.07 27.16
C GLY A 174 -14.47 -11.28 28.05
#